data_AF-A0A1Y3MUU9-F1
#
_entry.id   AF-A0A1Y3MUU9-F1
#
_cell.length_a   1.000
_cell.length_b   1.000
_cell.length_c   1.000
_cell.angle_alpha   90.00
_cell.angle_beta   90.00
_cell.angle_gamma   90.00
#
_symmetry.space_group_name_H-M   'P 1'
#
loop_
_entity.id
_entity.type
_entity.pdbx_description
1 polymer ?
#
loop_
_entity_poly.entity_id
_entity_poly.type
_entity_poly.pdbx_seq_one_letter_code
_entity_poly.pdbx_strand_id
1 'polypeptide(L)'
;DTVKKTYIKDLFHQKRKNAEIGPLFQAIPNEKVYNASLNYVDDNALSYPNWNKTWDCKINGTMYGSKDEGFTNLINLMKLLNETNVYNLNDNAEIIRSVYDIFELDIFIRLLSMDFLLGRYHGYWRNPSNFLIYFHPPLKRYVIFPKDFTSSLGFRYSENGYTYRTNFTEWRLPENPNDPLINMIMKIPYLKSLFEATINLIVENLFNPELLFPFIDSLKNVIEYDLRLEREKKPYHSTTSVKEFIDVKETKEQVINKDANGFQSNSTVDTTVIIKKNTTITLMQPEWTAEQSIKNIDESVSNIGYGIKEWIEKRSLFVKEQFPNMTLVSAGSLVTRPEDPANLYSDSLFDYFAAIFPSGRYKLLAFIIIALIFIITIIFIIHVKCKKPTEMEGDEHDIRKYNDSFFHKVKTRFNFNNNNDAGSLNTIGSSVKSGFKKVNMKIRNVIYRKSRNVD
;
A
#
# COMPACT_ATOMS: atom_id res chain seq x y z
N ASP A 1 -15.02 -7.29 5.76
CA ASP A 1 -14.52 -6.15 6.55
C ASP A 1 -15.17 -4.82 6.22
N THR A 2 -15.86 -4.25 7.20
CA THR A 2 -16.43 -2.90 7.14
C THR A 2 -15.37 -1.91 7.63
N VAL A 3 -14.92 -1.01 6.76
CA VAL A 3 -13.99 0.06 7.17
C VAL A 3 -14.71 0.94 8.20
N LYS A 4 -14.20 0.97 9.43
CA LYS A 4 -14.80 1.71 10.54
C LYS A 4 -14.27 3.14 10.59
N LYS A 5 -15.04 4.06 11.19
CA LYS A 5 -14.60 5.44 11.48
C LYS A 5 -13.26 5.48 12.24
N THR A 6 -13.00 4.50 13.13
CA THR A 6 -11.75 4.38 13.87
C THR A 6 -10.55 4.20 12.95
N TYR A 7 -10.66 3.39 11.88
CA TYR A 7 -9.58 3.20 10.92
C TYR A 7 -9.21 4.51 10.22
N ILE A 8 -10.20 5.28 9.78
CA ILE A 8 -9.97 6.59 9.15
C ILE A 8 -9.38 7.60 10.14
N LYS A 9 -9.82 7.60 11.40
CA LYS A 9 -9.23 8.45 12.46
C LYS A 9 -7.75 8.12 12.69
N ASP A 10 -7.42 6.84 12.71
CA ASP A 10 -6.06 6.38 12.95
C ASP A 10 -5.14 6.68 11.77
N LEU A 11 -5.65 6.47 10.54
CA LEU A 11 -4.89 6.67 9.32
C LEU A 11 -4.65 8.15 8.99
N PHE A 12 -5.68 9.00 9.10
CA PHE A 12 -5.62 10.38 8.61
C PHE A 12 -5.60 11.45 9.70
N HIS A 13 -6.05 11.14 10.91
CA HIS A 13 -6.30 12.15 11.95
C HIS A 13 -5.50 11.96 13.22
N GLN A 14 -4.42 11.19 13.18
CA GLN A 14 -3.50 10.99 14.31
C GLN A 14 -4.24 10.56 15.60
N LYS A 15 -5.30 9.76 15.47
CA LYS A 15 -6.13 9.27 16.59
C LYS A 15 -6.82 10.38 17.41
N ARG A 16 -7.01 11.59 16.87
CA ARG A 16 -7.73 12.67 17.57
C ARG A 16 -9.18 12.26 17.86
N LYS A 17 -9.58 12.34 19.14
CA LYS A 17 -10.89 11.87 19.62
C LYS A 17 -12.06 12.53 18.88
N ASN A 18 -11.96 13.84 18.64
CA ASN A 18 -12.97 14.68 17.99
C ASN A 18 -12.57 15.10 16.56
N ALA A 19 -11.81 14.26 15.86
CA ALA A 19 -11.47 14.53 14.47
C ALA A 19 -12.72 14.64 13.60
N GLU A 20 -12.74 15.66 12.74
CA GLU A 20 -13.72 15.81 11.68
C GLU A 20 -13.43 14.78 10.58
N ILE A 21 -14.41 13.94 10.26
CA ILE A 21 -14.26 12.86 9.28
C ILE A 21 -15.11 13.18 8.07
N GLY A 22 -14.53 13.18 6.88
CA GLY A 22 -15.30 13.34 5.65
C GLY A 22 -15.92 12.03 5.19
N PRO A 23 -16.73 12.06 4.13
CA PRO A 23 -17.33 10.87 3.58
C PRO A 23 -16.26 9.93 2.98
N LEU A 24 -16.54 8.63 3.07
CA LEU A 24 -15.76 7.54 2.49
C LEU A 24 -16.66 6.71 1.58
N PHE A 25 -16.33 6.68 0.30
CA PHE A 25 -17.00 5.86 -0.70
C PHE A 25 -16.13 4.68 -1.10
N GLN A 26 -16.76 3.52 -1.27
CA GLN A 26 -16.14 2.36 -1.88
C GLN A 26 -16.69 2.16 -3.28
N ALA A 27 -15.79 2.02 -4.25
CA ALA A 27 -16.09 1.48 -5.56
C ALA A 27 -16.33 -0.03 -5.48
N ILE A 28 -17.52 -0.47 -5.88
CA ILE A 28 -17.95 -1.87 -5.84
C ILE A 28 -17.99 -2.42 -7.27
N PRO A 29 -17.44 -3.63 -7.52
CA PRO A 29 -17.59 -4.29 -8.81
C PRO A 29 -19.07 -4.61 -9.07
N ASN A 30 -19.59 -4.23 -10.25
CA ASN A 30 -20.94 -4.55 -10.68
C ASN A 30 -20.88 -5.46 -11.92
N GLU A 31 -21.53 -6.62 -11.86
CA GLU A 31 -21.38 -7.73 -12.82
C GLU A 31 -21.83 -7.42 -14.26
N LYS A 32 -22.55 -6.31 -14.51
CA LYS A 32 -23.26 -6.13 -15.80
C LYS A 32 -23.02 -4.82 -16.53
N VAL A 33 -22.86 -3.68 -15.86
CA VAL A 33 -22.73 -2.38 -16.55
C VAL A 33 -22.09 -1.33 -15.62
N TYR A 34 -21.16 -0.57 -16.19
CA TYR A 34 -20.43 0.58 -15.65
C TYR A 34 -19.80 0.38 -14.26
N ASN A 35 -18.49 0.21 -14.29
CA ASN A 35 -17.63 0.26 -13.13
C ASN A 35 -17.63 1.67 -12.51
N ALA A 36 -17.20 1.79 -11.26
CA ALA A 36 -17.17 3.06 -10.53
C ALA A 36 -16.29 4.10 -11.25
N SER A 37 -16.90 5.01 -12.00
CA SER A 37 -16.21 6.05 -12.77
C SER A 37 -16.28 7.39 -12.06
N LEU A 38 -15.25 8.23 -12.24
CA LEU A 38 -15.24 9.64 -11.81
C LEU A 38 -15.70 10.62 -12.89
N ASN A 39 -16.33 10.13 -13.96
CA ASN A 39 -16.97 11.00 -14.95
C ASN A 39 -18.12 11.78 -14.33
N TYR A 40 -18.15 13.07 -14.60
CA TYR A 40 -19.30 13.90 -14.31
C TYR A 40 -20.40 13.64 -15.36
N VAL A 41 -21.63 13.46 -14.88
CA VAL A 41 -22.81 13.28 -15.75
C VAL A 41 -23.77 14.45 -15.54
N ASP A 42 -24.15 14.71 -14.30
CA ASP A 42 -25.11 15.74 -13.89
C ASP A 42 -25.01 15.96 -12.37
N ASP A 43 -25.64 17.02 -11.86
CA ASP A 43 -25.70 17.31 -10.42
C ASP A 43 -26.66 16.35 -9.67
N ASN A 44 -27.55 15.64 -10.40
CA ASN A 44 -28.51 14.70 -9.82
C ASN A 44 -27.97 13.26 -9.75
N ALA A 45 -28.00 12.67 -8.55
CA ALA A 45 -27.60 11.29 -8.30
C ALA A 45 -28.34 10.26 -9.17
N LEU A 46 -29.63 10.50 -9.47
CA LEU A 46 -30.43 9.59 -10.29
C LEU A 46 -29.98 9.52 -11.75
N SER A 47 -29.22 10.51 -12.23
CA SER A 47 -28.63 10.53 -13.58
C SER A 47 -27.49 9.53 -13.73
N TYR A 48 -26.94 9.00 -12.64
CA TYR A 48 -25.86 8.02 -12.63
C TYR A 48 -26.40 6.58 -12.65
N PRO A 49 -26.18 5.81 -13.72
CA PRO A 49 -26.67 4.43 -13.80
C PRO A 49 -26.12 3.56 -12.67
N ASN A 50 -27.01 2.87 -11.93
CA ASN A 50 -26.64 1.96 -10.85
C ASN A 50 -25.73 2.57 -9.77
N TRP A 51 -25.79 3.88 -9.53
CA TRP A 51 -24.89 4.55 -8.58
C TRP A 51 -24.90 3.92 -7.18
N ASN A 52 -26.07 3.46 -6.73
CA ASN A 52 -26.25 2.77 -5.44
C ASN A 52 -25.71 1.33 -5.41
N LYS A 53 -25.25 0.79 -6.55
CA LYS A 53 -24.59 -0.52 -6.69
C LYS A 53 -23.10 -0.39 -7.00
N THR A 54 -22.68 0.70 -7.63
CA THR A 54 -21.27 0.95 -8.00
C THR A 54 -20.52 1.73 -6.92
N TRP A 55 -21.23 2.51 -6.11
CA TRP A 55 -20.68 3.24 -4.97
C TRP A 55 -21.41 2.88 -3.68
N ASP A 56 -20.65 2.48 -2.66
CA ASP A 56 -21.19 2.34 -1.30
C ASP A 56 -20.55 3.34 -0.36
N CYS A 57 -21.38 4.21 0.21
CA CYS A 57 -20.98 5.11 1.26
C CYS A 57 -20.74 4.32 2.56
N LYS A 58 -19.47 4.08 2.87
CA LYS A 58 -19.04 3.38 4.08
C LYS A 58 -19.10 4.28 5.30
N ILE A 59 -18.84 5.57 5.10
CA ILE A 59 -18.88 6.60 6.14
C ILE A 59 -19.48 7.84 5.48
N ASN A 60 -20.60 8.36 5.99
CA ASN A 60 -21.16 9.63 5.48
C ASN A 60 -20.30 10.84 5.89
N GLY A 61 -19.49 10.69 6.93
CA GLY A 61 -18.71 11.75 7.56
C GLY A 61 -19.34 12.22 8.86
N THR A 62 -18.78 13.27 9.45
CA THR A 62 -19.34 14.01 10.58
C THR A 62 -20.13 15.25 10.15
N MET A 63 -19.94 15.70 8.91
CA MET A 63 -20.62 16.88 8.35
C MET A 63 -21.92 16.58 7.61
N TYR A 64 -22.16 15.33 7.23
CA TYR A 64 -23.27 14.95 6.36
C TYR A 64 -24.27 14.07 7.13
N GLY A 65 -25.55 14.43 7.02
CA GLY A 65 -26.66 13.80 7.72
C GLY A 65 -27.14 12.49 7.07
N SER A 66 -26.90 12.30 5.77
CA SER A 66 -27.39 11.14 5.02
C SER A 66 -26.37 10.58 4.01
N LYS A 67 -26.65 9.38 3.48
CA LYS A 67 -25.86 8.79 2.39
C LYS A 67 -26.00 9.59 1.10
N ASP A 68 -27.19 10.13 0.85
CA ASP A 68 -27.51 10.90 -0.36
C ASP A 68 -26.73 12.20 -0.38
N GLU A 69 -26.68 12.94 0.74
CA GLU A 69 -25.82 14.12 0.89
C GLU A 69 -24.34 13.80 0.68
N GLY A 70 -23.89 12.66 1.21
CA GLY A 70 -22.55 12.17 0.94
C GLY A 70 -22.32 11.97 -0.55
N PHE A 71 -23.25 11.31 -1.25
CA PHE A 71 -23.11 11.04 -2.68
C PHE A 71 -23.13 12.33 -3.51
N THR A 72 -23.92 13.34 -3.13
CA THR A 72 -23.85 14.70 -3.71
C THR A 72 -22.43 15.28 -3.60
N ASN A 73 -21.73 15.05 -2.49
CA ASN A 73 -20.34 15.50 -2.36
C ASN A 73 -19.40 14.75 -3.34
N LEU A 74 -19.61 13.45 -3.55
CA LEU A 74 -18.87 12.69 -4.55
C LEU A 74 -19.16 13.17 -5.98
N ILE A 75 -20.42 13.53 -6.30
CA ILE A 75 -20.78 14.17 -7.58
C ILE A 75 -20.04 15.50 -7.75
N ASN A 76 -19.96 16.31 -6.69
CA ASN A 76 -19.19 17.55 -6.71
C ASN A 76 -17.70 17.32 -7.01
N LEU A 77 -17.09 16.26 -6.44
CA LEU A 77 -15.73 15.86 -6.85
C LEU A 77 -15.66 15.56 -8.35
N MET A 78 -16.58 14.74 -8.87
CA MET A 78 -16.60 14.39 -10.28
C MET A 78 -16.70 15.65 -11.14
N LYS A 79 -17.61 16.57 -10.78
CA LYS A 79 -17.77 17.85 -11.46
C LYS A 79 -16.48 18.66 -11.48
N LEU A 80 -15.89 18.91 -10.31
CA LEU A 80 -14.65 19.66 -10.17
C LEU A 80 -13.52 19.04 -11.03
N LEU A 81 -13.34 17.72 -10.99
CA LEU A 81 -12.31 17.05 -11.79
C LEU A 81 -12.52 17.18 -13.30
N ASN A 82 -13.78 17.15 -13.77
CA ASN A 82 -14.09 17.23 -15.20
C ASN A 82 -14.08 18.69 -15.72
N GLU A 83 -14.38 19.66 -14.87
CA GLU A 83 -14.42 21.09 -15.22
C GLU A 83 -13.06 21.80 -15.02
N THR A 84 -12.12 21.21 -14.27
CA THR A 84 -10.78 21.80 -14.07
C THR A 84 -9.99 21.81 -15.38
N ASN A 85 -9.83 23.00 -15.96
CA ASN A 85 -9.11 23.17 -17.23
C ASN A 85 -7.58 23.26 -17.01
N VAL A 86 -6.94 22.09 -16.96
CA VAL A 86 -5.49 21.97 -16.85
C VAL A 86 -4.76 21.91 -18.20
N TYR A 87 -5.47 21.70 -19.31
CA TYR A 87 -4.85 21.39 -20.61
C TYR A 87 -4.26 22.61 -21.32
N ASN A 88 -4.68 23.82 -20.92
CA ASN A 88 -4.19 25.08 -21.49
C ASN A 88 -3.07 25.72 -20.66
N LEU A 89 -2.69 25.10 -19.54
CA LEU A 89 -1.66 25.59 -18.65
C LEU A 89 -0.27 25.20 -19.17
N ASN A 90 0.66 26.14 -19.13
CA ASN A 90 2.05 25.92 -19.57
C ASN A 90 3.02 25.76 -18.38
N ASP A 91 2.60 26.10 -17.17
CA ASP A 91 3.41 25.97 -15.96
C ASP A 91 3.08 24.68 -15.21
N ASN A 92 4.10 23.87 -14.95
CA ASN A 92 3.93 22.58 -14.28
C ASN A 92 3.45 22.74 -12.83
N ALA A 93 3.88 23.79 -12.13
CA ALA A 93 3.45 24.01 -10.74
C ALA A 93 1.96 24.43 -10.69
N GLU A 94 1.51 25.24 -11.64
CA GLU A 94 0.09 25.60 -11.80
C GLU A 94 -0.78 24.39 -12.15
N ILE A 95 -0.31 23.49 -13.03
CA ILE A 95 -1.00 22.23 -13.34
C ILE A 95 -1.18 21.38 -12.08
N ILE A 96 -0.10 21.15 -11.33
CA ILE A 96 -0.17 20.37 -10.08
C ILE A 96 -1.16 21.03 -9.13
N ARG A 97 -1.00 22.32 -8.86
CA ARG A 97 -1.81 23.04 -7.86
C ARG A 97 -3.31 22.99 -8.18
N SER A 98 -3.67 23.17 -9.45
CA SER A 98 -5.07 23.17 -9.89
C SER A 98 -5.81 21.86 -9.57
N VAL A 99 -5.09 20.73 -9.63
CA VAL A 99 -5.64 19.42 -9.27
C VAL A 99 -5.48 19.15 -7.78
N TYR A 100 -4.34 19.55 -7.21
CA TYR A 100 -3.99 19.29 -5.82
C TYR A 100 -5.00 19.92 -4.88
N ASP A 101 -5.52 21.11 -5.17
CA ASP A 101 -6.57 21.77 -4.38
C ASP A 101 -7.88 20.95 -4.27
N ILE A 102 -8.06 19.93 -5.12
CA ILE A 102 -9.23 19.05 -5.16
C ILE A 102 -8.86 17.62 -4.70
N PHE A 103 -7.72 17.09 -5.14
CA PHE A 103 -7.42 15.66 -5.08
C PHE A 103 -5.92 15.39 -4.92
N GLU A 104 -5.56 14.40 -4.08
CA GLU A 104 -4.16 13.98 -3.86
C GLU A 104 -3.60 13.26 -5.10
N LEU A 105 -3.12 14.06 -6.06
CA LEU A 105 -2.64 13.59 -7.36
C LEU A 105 -1.40 12.69 -7.25
N ASP A 106 -0.52 12.94 -6.29
CA ASP A 106 0.68 12.14 -6.02
C ASP A 106 0.35 10.70 -5.60
N ILE A 107 -0.59 10.55 -4.66
CA ILE A 107 -1.09 9.26 -4.20
C ILE A 107 -1.75 8.51 -5.36
N PHE A 108 -2.48 9.24 -6.21
CA PHE A 108 -3.14 8.63 -7.36
C PHE A 108 -2.18 8.18 -8.45
N ILE A 109 -1.14 8.95 -8.78
CA ILE A 109 -0.09 8.52 -9.72
C ILE A 109 0.57 7.23 -9.21
N ARG A 110 0.91 7.17 -7.91
CA ARG A 110 1.47 5.95 -7.29
C ARG A 110 0.49 4.77 -7.35
N LEU A 111 -0.80 5.01 -7.10
CA LEU A 111 -1.84 3.99 -7.25
C LEU A 111 -1.90 3.45 -8.69
N LEU A 112 -1.92 4.33 -9.70
CA LEU A 112 -1.93 3.91 -11.10
C LEU A 112 -0.68 3.10 -11.46
N SER A 113 0.49 3.54 -11.01
CA SER A 113 1.74 2.79 -11.22
C SER A 113 1.66 1.40 -10.61
N MET A 114 1.11 1.26 -9.40
CA MET A 114 0.91 -0.04 -8.74
C MET A 114 -0.16 -0.90 -9.43
N ASP A 115 -1.31 -0.33 -9.82
CA ASP A 115 -2.35 -1.06 -10.56
C ASP A 115 -1.78 -1.63 -11.87
N PHE A 116 -0.94 -0.86 -12.58
CA PHE A 116 -0.28 -1.29 -13.81
C PHE A 116 0.79 -2.36 -13.57
N LEU A 117 1.65 -2.20 -12.56
CA LEU A 117 2.73 -3.16 -12.27
C LEU A 117 2.20 -4.49 -11.73
N LEU A 118 1.23 -4.42 -10.83
CA LEU A 118 0.57 -5.60 -10.29
C LEU A 118 -0.35 -6.27 -11.31
N GLY A 119 -0.61 -5.65 -12.46
CA GLY A 119 -1.54 -6.22 -13.43
C GLY A 119 -2.95 -6.34 -12.88
N ARG A 120 -3.38 -5.36 -12.09
CA ARG A 120 -4.61 -5.46 -11.32
C ARG A 120 -5.82 -5.29 -12.22
N TYR A 121 -6.63 -6.34 -12.33
CA TYR A 121 -7.83 -6.32 -13.16
C TYR A 121 -8.92 -5.45 -12.50
N HIS A 122 -9.35 -5.80 -11.27
CA HIS A 122 -10.28 -5.02 -10.46
C HIS A 122 -9.54 -3.93 -9.67
N GLY A 123 -9.04 -2.93 -10.40
CA GLY A 123 -8.42 -1.71 -9.86
C GLY A 123 -9.10 -0.47 -10.42
N TYR A 124 -8.55 0.71 -10.10
CA TYR A 124 -9.09 1.96 -10.66
C TYR A 124 -8.87 2.01 -12.18
N TRP A 125 -7.71 1.57 -12.65
CA TRP A 125 -7.34 1.77 -14.05
C TRP A 125 -8.02 0.79 -15.01
N ARG A 126 -7.90 -0.52 -14.85
CA ARG A 126 -8.42 -1.44 -15.87
C ARG A 126 -9.93 -1.60 -15.83
N ASN A 127 -10.46 -1.99 -14.66
CA ASN A 127 -11.88 -2.28 -14.43
C ASN A 127 -12.36 -1.59 -13.13
N PRO A 128 -12.69 -0.28 -13.16
CA PRO A 128 -12.85 0.60 -11.99
C PRO A 128 -13.67 0.04 -10.82
N SER A 129 -13.00 -0.61 -9.89
CA SER A 129 -13.62 -1.21 -8.72
C SER A 129 -12.58 -1.37 -7.63
N ASN A 130 -12.99 -1.75 -6.42
CA ASN A 130 -12.03 -2.15 -5.41
C ASN A 130 -11.06 -1.01 -5.04
N PHE A 131 -11.60 0.20 -4.91
CA PHE A 131 -10.87 1.33 -4.35
C PHE A 131 -11.81 2.14 -3.45
N LEU A 132 -11.21 3.01 -2.65
CA LEU A 132 -11.87 3.87 -1.70
C LEU A 132 -11.52 5.32 -2.02
N ILE A 133 -12.51 6.21 -1.93
CA ILE A 133 -12.34 7.65 -2.04
C ILE A 133 -12.78 8.27 -0.71
N TYR A 134 -11.88 9.01 -0.09
CA TYR A 134 -12.10 9.67 1.17
C TYR A 134 -11.94 11.18 1.01
N PHE A 135 -12.94 11.96 1.42
CA PHE A 135 -12.76 13.40 1.58
C PHE A 135 -12.07 13.68 2.91
N HIS A 136 -10.93 14.39 2.89
CA HIS A 136 -10.15 14.73 4.06
C HIS A 136 -10.44 16.17 4.53
N PRO A 137 -11.29 16.39 5.56
CA PRO A 137 -11.77 17.72 5.88
C PRO A 137 -10.70 18.78 6.20
N PRO A 138 -9.68 18.48 7.04
CA PRO A 138 -8.62 19.45 7.29
C PRO A 138 -7.86 19.93 6.04
N LEU A 139 -7.75 19.06 5.03
CA LEU A 139 -7.00 19.33 3.79
C LEU A 139 -7.92 19.83 2.68
N LYS A 140 -9.24 19.70 2.84
CA LYS A 140 -10.29 19.96 1.84
C LYS A 140 -10.05 19.25 0.50
N ARG A 141 -9.40 18.08 0.56
CA ARG A 141 -8.97 17.30 -0.60
C ARG A 141 -9.46 15.87 -0.53
N TYR A 142 -9.58 15.25 -1.67
CA TYR A 142 -9.93 13.85 -1.79
C TYR A 142 -8.69 12.97 -1.91
N VAL A 143 -8.72 11.84 -1.20
CA VAL A 143 -7.66 10.84 -1.19
C VAL A 143 -8.23 9.53 -1.70
N ILE A 144 -7.53 8.91 -2.64
CA ILE A 144 -7.87 7.58 -3.15
C ILE A 144 -6.92 6.53 -2.60
N PHE A 145 -7.44 5.34 -2.32
CA PHE A 145 -6.61 4.22 -1.91
C PHE A 145 -7.18 2.88 -2.38
N PRO A 146 -6.32 1.91 -2.69
CA PRO A 146 -6.74 0.62 -3.20
C PRO A 146 -7.36 -0.23 -2.09
N LYS A 147 -8.22 -1.17 -2.49
CA LYS A 147 -8.81 -2.19 -1.62
C LYS A 147 -8.90 -3.49 -2.39
N ASP A 148 -8.56 -4.62 -1.80
CA ASP A 148 -8.70 -5.94 -2.46
C ASP A 148 -7.83 -6.10 -3.73
N PHE A 149 -6.81 -6.95 -3.60
CA PHE A 149 -5.81 -7.22 -4.64
C PHE A 149 -5.90 -8.66 -5.18
N THR A 150 -7.00 -9.37 -4.91
CA THR A 150 -7.18 -10.79 -5.28
C THR A 150 -7.04 -11.07 -6.79
N SER A 151 -7.27 -10.08 -7.64
CA SER A 151 -7.16 -10.17 -9.11
C SER A 151 -5.91 -9.47 -9.65
N SER A 152 -4.77 -9.77 -9.06
CA SER A 152 -3.47 -9.18 -9.41
C SER A 152 -2.44 -10.27 -9.72
N LEU A 153 -1.24 -9.85 -10.10
CA LEU A 153 -0.04 -10.67 -10.30
C LEU A 153 -0.26 -11.78 -11.32
N GLY A 154 -0.95 -11.46 -12.41
CA GLY A 154 -1.22 -12.37 -13.52
C GLY A 154 -2.51 -13.16 -13.41
N PHE A 155 -3.27 -13.02 -12.32
CA PHE A 155 -4.51 -13.77 -12.12
C PHE A 155 -5.46 -13.73 -13.33
N ARG A 156 -5.64 -14.91 -13.95
CA ARG A 156 -6.53 -15.15 -15.09
C ARG A 156 -6.30 -14.15 -16.24
N TYR A 157 -5.05 -13.77 -16.49
CA TYR A 157 -4.71 -12.73 -17.46
C TYR A 157 -5.28 -13.03 -18.87
N SER A 158 -5.26 -14.30 -19.29
CA SER A 158 -5.71 -14.75 -20.61
C SER A 158 -7.22 -14.60 -20.78
N GLU A 159 -8.00 -14.97 -19.76
CA GLU A 159 -9.45 -14.75 -19.69
C GLU A 159 -9.79 -13.25 -19.65
N ASN A 160 -8.91 -12.45 -19.06
CA ASN A 160 -9.12 -11.03 -18.83
C ASN A 160 -8.52 -10.11 -19.92
N GLY A 161 -7.91 -10.68 -20.96
CA GLY A 161 -7.39 -9.96 -22.12
C GLY A 161 -6.19 -9.03 -21.86
N TYR A 162 -5.30 -9.39 -20.94
CA TYR A 162 -4.02 -8.67 -20.71
C TYR A 162 -2.89 -9.64 -20.42
N THR A 163 -1.63 -9.22 -20.48
CA THR A 163 -0.46 -10.04 -20.09
C THR A 163 0.58 -9.15 -19.41
N TYR A 164 1.71 -9.72 -18.96
CA TYR A 164 2.85 -8.92 -18.48
C TYR A 164 3.42 -7.96 -19.55
N ARG A 165 3.11 -8.20 -20.85
CA ARG A 165 3.51 -7.35 -21.98
C ARG A 165 2.48 -6.28 -22.36
N THR A 166 1.35 -6.19 -21.67
CA THR A 166 0.33 -5.18 -22.00
C THR A 166 0.89 -3.78 -21.70
N ASN A 167 0.88 -2.92 -22.73
CA ASN A 167 1.32 -1.54 -22.61
C ASN A 167 0.35 -0.73 -21.74
N PHE A 168 0.82 0.32 -21.06
CA PHE A 168 -0.05 1.19 -20.28
C PHE A 168 -1.09 1.91 -21.15
N THR A 169 -0.79 2.17 -22.42
CA THR A 169 -1.74 2.73 -23.39
C THR A 169 -2.90 1.80 -23.73
N GLU A 170 -2.72 0.50 -23.49
CA GLU A 170 -3.70 -0.57 -23.75
C GLU A 170 -4.32 -1.11 -22.45
N TRP A 171 -3.94 -0.52 -21.30
CA TRP A 171 -4.32 -1.07 -20.00
C TRP A 171 -5.79 -0.85 -19.67
N ARG A 172 -6.34 0.30 -20.06
CA ARG A 172 -7.75 0.65 -19.89
C ARG A 172 -8.60 -0.16 -20.89
N LEU A 173 -9.70 -0.71 -20.41
CA LEU A 173 -10.67 -1.38 -21.28
C LEU A 173 -11.40 -0.36 -22.20
N PRO A 174 -11.61 -0.66 -23.49
CA PRO A 174 -12.24 0.26 -24.45
C PRO A 174 -13.65 0.74 -24.05
N GLU A 175 -14.36 -0.04 -23.24
CA GLU A 175 -15.70 0.25 -22.75
C GLU A 175 -15.72 1.38 -21.70
N ASN A 176 -14.55 1.80 -21.19
CA ASN A 176 -14.41 2.87 -20.20
C ASN A 176 -13.36 3.92 -20.63
N PRO A 177 -13.43 4.51 -21.84
CA PRO A 177 -12.29 5.21 -22.43
C PRO A 177 -12.07 6.61 -21.84
N ASN A 178 -13.12 7.23 -21.32
CA ASN A 178 -13.08 8.60 -20.83
C ASN A 178 -13.03 8.57 -19.30
N ASP A 179 -11.88 8.77 -18.70
CA ASP A 179 -11.72 8.96 -17.26
C ASP A 179 -10.92 10.24 -17.04
N PRO A 180 -11.43 11.22 -16.28
CA PRO A 180 -10.84 12.56 -16.22
C PRO A 180 -9.40 12.51 -15.71
N LEU A 181 -9.12 11.75 -14.65
CA LEU A 181 -7.81 11.70 -14.03
C LEU A 181 -6.79 10.92 -14.87
N ILE A 182 -7.19 9.78 -15.46
CA ILE A 182 -6.29 9.03 -16.36
C ILE A 182 -6.00 9.86 -17.61
N ASN A 183 -7.02 10.47 -18.22
CA ASN A 183 -6.86 11.32 -19.40
C ASN A 183 -5.94 12.50 -19.11
N MET A 184 -6.09 13.13 -17.94
CA MET A 184 -5.22 14.20 -17.48
C MET A 184 -3.76 13.75 -17.41
N ILE A 185 -3.47 12.64 -16.72
CA ILE A 185 -2.11 12.11 -16.61
C ILE A 185 -1.53 11.73 -17.98
N MET A 186 -2.31 11.07 -18.84
CA MET A 186 -1.81 10.57 -20.13
C MET A 186 -1.63 11.65 -21.18
N LYS A 187 -2.43 12.73 -21.15
CA LYS A 187 -2.38 13.81 -22.15
C LYS A 187 -1.43 14.94 -21.78
N ILE A 188 -1.18 15.18 -20.49
CA ILE A 188 -0.26 16.23 -20.04
C ILE A 188 1.17 15.65 -19.99
N PRO A 189 2.11 16.13 -20.84
CA PRO A 189 3.45 15.52 -20.95
C PRO A 189 4.20 15.43 -19.62
N TYR A 190 4.08 16.48 -18.80
CA TYR A 190 4.70 16.51 -17.48
C TYR A 190 4.14 15.44 -16.54
N LEU A 191 2.82 15.31 -16.41
CA LEU A 191 2.21 14.29 -15.54
C LEU A 191 2.46 12.87 -16.05
N LYS A 192 2.47 12.67 -17.37
CA LYS A 192 2.85 11.40 -17.99
C LYS A 192 4.28 11.02 -17.61
N SER A 193 5.21 11.98 -17.70
CA SER A 193 6.60 11.77 -17.29
C SER A 193 6.72 11.44 -15.79
N LEU A 194 5.94 12.08 -14.92
CA LEU A 194 5.88 11.72 -13.50
C LEU A 194 5.40 10.28 -13.28
N PHE A 195 4.38 9.86 -14.00
CA PHE A 195 3.85 8.50 -13.93
C PHE A 195 4.87 7.45 -14.38
N GLU A 196 5.51 7.67 -15.53
CA GLU A 196 6.56 6.79 -16.07
C GLU A 196 7.78 6.72 -15.11
N ALA A 197 8.21 7.87 -14.56
CA ALA A 197 9.29 7.92 -13.59
C ALA A 197 8.94 7.19 -12.28
N THR A 198 7.68 7.30 -11.85
CA THR A 198 7.17 6.59 -10.66
C THR A 198 7.18 5.08 -10.87
N ILE A 199 6.79 4.60 -12.06
CA ILE A 199 6.87 3.17 -12.39
C ILE A 199 8.32 2.68 -12.29
N ASN A 200 9.27 3.38 -12.91
CA ASN A 200 10.68 2.97 -12.89
C ASN A 200 11.25 2.97 -11.48
N LEU A 201 10.95 3.99 -10.68
CA LEU A 201 11.34 4.05 -9.28
C LEU A 201 10.84 2.82 -8.51
N ILE A 202 9.56 2.45 -8.69
CA ILE A 202 8.97 1.28 -8.04
C ILE A 202 9.68 0.01 -8.52
N VAL A 203 9.90 -0.16 -9.83
CA VAL A 203 10.57 -1.35 -10.39
C VAL A 203 11.99 -1.53 -9.86
N GLU A 204 12.76 -0.46 -9.74
CA GLU A 204 14.14 -0.55 -9.27
C GLU A 204 14.24 -0.80 -7.76
N ASN A 205 13.33 -0.21 -6.97
CA ASN A 205 13.47 -0.18 -5.52
C ASN A 205 12.51 -1.11 -4.76
N LEU A 206 11.45 -1.61 -5.41
CA LEU A 206 10.43 -2.42 -4.75
C LEU A 206 10.00 -3.62 -5.60
N PHE A 207 9.65 -3.41 -6.86
CA PHE A 207 9.13 -4.43 -7.77
C PHE A 207 10.28 -5.13 -8.54
N ASN A 208 11.25 -5.64 -7.76
CA ASN A 208 12.45 -6.31 -8.21
C ASN A 208 12.54 -7.72 -7.60
N PRO A 209 12.85 -8.78 -8.39
CA PRO A 209 13.01 -10.14 -7.89
C PRO A 209 13.94 -10.29 -6.69
N GLU A 210 15.06 -9.59 -6.65
CA GLU A 210 16.04 -9.70 -5.54
C GLU A 210 15.45 -9.27 -4.19
N LEU A 211 14.46 -8.38 -4.20
CA LEU A 211 13.78 -7.89 -2.99
C LEU A 211 12.51 -8.67 -2.70
N LEU A 212 11.66 -8.90 -3.71
CA LEU A 212 10.35 -9.52 -3.50
C LEU A 212 10.41 -11.02 -3.32
N PHE A 213 11.34 -11.73 -3.97
CA PHE A 213 11.34 -13.20 -3.89
C PHE A 213 11.64 -13.70 -2.49
N PRO A 214 12.66 -13.18 -1.78
CA PRO A 214 12.89 -13.56 -0.38
C PRO A 214 11.68 -13.26 0.53
N PHE A 215 10.98 -12.15 0.29
CA PHE A 215 9.77 -11.81 1.05
C PHE A 215 8.62 -12.80 0.74
N ILE A 216 8.39 -13.12 -0.52
CA ILE A 216 7.39 -14.10 -0.96
C ILE A 216 7.69 -15.47 -0.36
N ASP A 217 8.95 -15.91 -0.39
CA ASP A 217 9.36 -17.19 0.19
C ASP A 217 9.19 -17.20 1.71
N SER A 218 9.54 -16.11 2.39
CA SER A 218 9.29 -15.98 3.82
C SER A 218 7.81 -16.05 4.16
N LEU A 219 6.94 -15.38 3.38
CA LEU A 219 5.50 -15.41 3.59
C LEU A 219 4.92 -16.80 3.31
N LYS A 220 5.37 -17.45 2.23
CA LYS A 220 5.02 -18.85 1.91
C LYS A 220 5.36 -19.76 3.09
N ASN A 221 6.57 -19.67 3.64
CA ASN A 221 6.99 -20.51 4.76
C ASN A 221 6.12 -20.30 6.02
N VAL A 222 5.72 -19.06 6.32
CA VAL A 222 4.82 -18.77 7.45
C VAL A 222 3.44 -19.40 7.21
N ILE A 223 2.87 -19.23 6.01
CA ILE A 223 1.58 -19.80 5.65
C ILE A 223 1.63 -21.33 5.69
N GLU A 224 2.68 -21.96 5.14
CA GLU A 224 2.87 -23.40 5.18
C GLU A 224 2.96 -23.94 6.60
N TYR A 225 3.71 -23.26 7.47
CA TYR A 225 3.83 -23.63 8.87
C TYR A 225 2.47 -23.57 9.59
N ASP A 226 1.74 -22.46 9.43
CA ASP A 226 0.43 -22.29 10.06
C ASP A 226 -0.58 -23.30 9.52
N LEU A 227 -0.58 -23.59 8.22
CA LEU A 227 -1.44 -24.60 7.62
C LEU A 227 -1.14 -26.00 8.15
N ARG A 228 0.15 -26.37 8.28
CA ARG A 228 0.53 -27.66 8.88
C ARG A 228 0.06 -27.75 10.32
N LEU A 229 0.32 -26.73 11.14
CA LEU A 229 -0.14 -26.71 12.53
C LEU A 229 -1.65 -26.76 12.66
N GLU A 230 -2.39 -26.04 11.81
CA GLU A 230 -3.84 -26.07 11.78
C GLU A 230 -4.35 -27.48 11.47
N ARG A 231 -3.77 -28.13 10.44
CA ARG A 231 -4.12 -29.50 10.07
C ARG A 231 -3.70 -30.53 11.12
N GLU A 232 -2.58 -30.34 11.81
CA GLU A 232 -2.16 -31.24 12.90
C GLU A 232 -3.07 -31.13 14.14
N LYS A 233 -3.46 -29.90 14.51
CA LYS A 233 -4.29 -29.63 15.70
C LYS A 233 -5.77 -29.83 15.45
N LYS A 234 -6.21 -29.60 14.22
CA LYS A 234 -7.59 -29.76 13.75
C LYS A 234 -7.55 -30.58 12.45
N PRO A 235 -7.18 -31.87 12.54
CA PRO A 235 -7.13 -32.73 11.35
C PRO A 235 -8.42 -32.65 10.54
N TYR A 236 -9.55 -32.41 11.21
CA TYR A 236 -10.82 -32.11 10.58
C TYR A 236 -11.64 -31.18 11.49
N HIS A 237 -12.14 -30.06 10.96
CA HIS A 237 -13.36 -29.49 11.53
C HIS A 237 -14.54 -30.35 11.10
N SER A 238 -14.88 -31.29 12.00
CA SER A 238 -16.16 -31.97 12.18
C SER A 238 -16.53 -33.10 11.20
N THR A 239 -16.28 -34.32 11.67
CA THR A 239 -16.98 -35.58 11.36
C THR A 239 -18.42 -35.65 11.88
N THR A 240 -18.97 -34.57 12.46
CA THR A 240 -20.41 -34.49 12.68
C THR A 240 -21.07 -33.80 11.49
N SER A 241 -21.47 -34.61 10.51
CA SER A 241 -22.80 -34.40 9.98
C SER A 241 -23.76 -34.52 11.15
N VAL A 242 -24.07 -33.42 11.84
CA VAL A 242 -25.39 -33.36 12.47
C VAL A 242 -26.34 -33.32 11.29
N LYS A 243 -26.70 -34.50 10.76
CA LYS A 243 -28.03 -34.68 10.23
C LYS A 243 -28.91 -34.50 11.44
N GLU A 244 -29.25 -33.25 11.75
CA GLU A 244 -30.52 -32.99 12.40
C GLU A 244 -31.52 -33.55 11.38
N PHE A 245 -31.93 -34.81 11.61
CA PHE A 245 -33.18 -35.28 11.08
C PHE A 245 -34.20 -34.36 11.73
N ILE A 246 -34.53 -33.29 11.03
CA ILE A 246 -35.76 -32.58 11.27
C ILE A 246 -36.82 -33.62 10.91
N ASP A 247 -37.34 -34.30 11.92
CA ASP A 247 -38.54 -35.09 11.78
C ASP A 247 -39.64 -34.07 11.51
N VAL A 248 -39.91 -33.82 10.23
CA VAL A 248 -41.02 -32.98 9.80
C VAL A 248 -42.29 -33.78 10.13
N LYS A 249 -42.75 -33.66 11.37
CA LYS A 249 -44.13 -34.05 11.70
C LYS A 249 -45.04 -33.04 11.02
N GLU A 250 -45.51 -33.42 9.84
CA GLU A 250 -46.62 -32.78 9.17
C GLU A 250 -47.90 -33.07 9.99
N THR A 251 -48.15 -32.28 11.03
CA THR A 251 -49.45 -32.33 11.72
C THR A 251 -50.48 -31.60 10.86
N LYS A 252 -51.18 -32.36 10.01
CA LYS A 252 -52.40 -31.89 9.37
C LYS A 252 -53.54 -31.94 10.39
N GLU A 253 -53.75 -30.86 11.13
CA GLU A 253 -55.03 -30.67 11.79
C GLU A 253 -56.06 -30.21 10.75
N GLN A 254 -56.97 -31.11 10.38
CA GLN A 254 -58.19 -30.73 9.68
C GLN A 254 -59.13 -30.07 10.68
N VAL A 255 -59.18 -28.74 10.69
CA VAL A 255 -60.29 -28.03 11.33
C VAL A 255 -61.45 -28.03 10.35
N ILE A 256 -62.39 -28.95 10.53
CA ILE A 256 -63.66 -28.95 9.79
C ILE A 256 -64.58 -27.93 10.46
N ASN A 257 -64.57 -26.69 9.99
CA ASN A 257 -65.65 -25.76 10.27
C ASN A 257 -66.61 -25.74 9.08
N LYS A 258 -67.86 -26.16 9.33
CA LYS A 258 -68.96 -25.99 8.38
C LYS A 258 -69.42 -24.54 8.43
N ASP A 259 -69.53 -23.90 7.28
CA ASP A 259 -70.26 -22.64 7.19
C ASP A 259 -71.78 -22.90 7.17
N ALA A 260 -72.57 -21.85 7.40
CA ALA A 260 -74.02 -21.95 7.58
C ALA A 260 -74.80 -22.39 6.32
N ASN A 261 -74.12 -22.62 5.18
CA ASN A 261 -74.74 -22.98 3.90
C ASN A 261 -74.26 -24.34 3.32
N GLY A 262 -73.44 -25.10 4.05
CA GLY A 262 -73.18 -26.52 3.76
C GLY A 262 -72.30 -26.81 2.54
N PHE A 263 -71.52 -25.84 2.04
CA PHE A 263 -70.53 -26.08 1.00
C PHE A 263 -69.12 -26.19 1.59
N GLN A 264 -68.32 -27.14 1.09
CA GLN A 264 -66.91 -27.27 1.50
C GLN A 264 -66.08 -26.13 0.88
N SER A 265 -65.70 -25.13 1.69
CA SER A 265 -64.63 -24.20 1.32
C SER A 265 -63.29 -24.75 1.82
N ASN A 266 -62.39 -25.11 0.89
CA ASN A 266 -61.01 -25.43 1.22
C ASN A 266 -60.23 -24.12 1.34
N SER A 267 -60.13 -23.60 2.56
CA SER A 267 -59.19 -22.51 2.88
C SER A 267 -58.05 -23.08 3.70
N THR A 268 -56.89 -23.26 3.07
CA THR A 268 -55.65 -23.67 3.75
C THR A 268 -55.01 -22.44 4.39
N VAL A 269 -54.92 -22.40 5.72
CA VAL A 269 -54.10 -21.40 6.42
C VAL A 269 -52.69 -21.97 6.58
N ASP A 270 -51.76 -21.40 5.80
CA ASP A 270 -50.33 -21.66 5.91
C ASP A 270 -49.81 -21.10 7.23
N THR A 271 -49.20 -21.96 8.05
CA THR A 271 -48.38 -21.53 9.18
C THR A 271 -46.93 -21.89 8.90
N THR A 272 -46.16 -20.94 8.37
CA THR A 272 -44.72 -21.09 8.14
C THR A 272 -43.96 -20.96 9.47
N VAL A 273 -43.22 -22.00 9.84
CA VAL A 273 -42.25 -21.95 10.96
C VAL A 273 -40.87 -21.55 10.43
N ILE A 274 -40.18 -20.73 11.23
CA ILE A 274 -39.02 -19.88 10.91
C ILE A 274 -37.77 -20.68 10.48
N ILE A 275 -37.18 -20.33 9.33
CA ILE A 275 -35.85 -20.79 8.90
C ILE A 275 -34.79 -19.73 9.25
N LYS A 276 -33.79 -20.10 10.05
CA LYS A 276 -32.59 -19.27 10.28
C LYS A 276 -31.76 -19.20 8.99
N LYS A 277 -31.73 -18.01 8.40
CA LYS A 277 -30.97 -17.67 7.18
C LYS A 277 -29.47 -17.53 7.51
N ASN A 278 -28.63 -18.13 6.66
CA ASN A 278 -27.20 -17.86 6.47
C ASN A 278 -26.20 -18.38 7.52
N THR A 279 -25.94 -19.70 7.54
CA THR A 279 -24.59 -20.20 7.84
C THR A 279 -24.10 -20.98 6.63
N THR A 280 -23.22 -20.36 5.83
CA THR A 280 -22.49 -21.09 4.79
C THR A 280 -21.39 -21.88 5.50
N ILE A 281 -21.59 -23.19 5.65
CA ILE A 281 -20.51 -24.09 6.05
C ILE A 281 -19.74 -24.41 4.78
N THR A 282 -18.54 -23.85 4.63
CA THR A 282 -17.61 -24.30 3.59
C THR A 282 -17.14 -25.69 3.98
N LEU A 283 -17.72 -26.71 3.35
CA LEU A 283 -17.23 -28.08 3.43
C LEU A 283 -15.87 -28.13 2.71
N MET A 284 -14.78 -28.07 3.46
CA MET A 284 -13.49 -28.53 2.95
C MET A 284 -13.63 -30.04 2.74
N GLN A 285 -13.31 -30.53 1.54
CA GLN A 285 -13.42 -31.95 1.23
C GLN A 285 -12.62 -32.76 2.27
N PRO A 286 -13.22 -33.79 2.88
CA PRO A 286 -12.63 -34.56 3.97
C PRO A 286 -11.38 -35.37 3.55
N GLU A 287 -11.05 -35.41 2.26
CA GLU A 287 -9.81 -36.02 1.77
C GLU A 287 -8.64 -35.06 1.61
N TRP A 288 -8.78 -33.75 1.91
CA TRP A 288 -7.73 -32.78 1.61
C TRP A 288 -6.59 -32.77 2.65
N THR A 289 -5.50 -33.49 2.35
CA THR A 289 -4.29 -33.57 3.18
C THR A 289 -3.52 -32.24 3.24
N ALA A 290 -2.62 -32.11 4.22
CA ALA A 290 -1.68 -30.99 4.29
C ALA A 290 -0.81 -30.94 3.03
N GLU A 291 -0.32 -32.09 2.58
CA GLU A 291 0.48 -32.24 1.36
C GLU A 291 -0.30 -31.81 0.12
N GLN A 292 -1.58 -32.16 -0.01
CA GLN A 292 -2.40 -31.69 -1.14
C GLN A 292 -2.74 -30.20 -1.03
N SER A 293 -2.88 -29.65 0.18
CA SER A 293 -3.08 -28.20 0.37
C SER A 293 -1.83 -27.43 -0.05
N ILE A 294 -0.64 -27.89 0.37
CA ILE A 294 0.66 -27.32 0.00
C ILE A 294 0.91 -27.49 -1.50
N LYS A 295 0.68 -28.70 -2.03
CA LYS A 295 0.76 -29.00 -3.47
C LYS A 295 -0.17 -28.11 -4.27
N ASN A 296 -1.40 -27.86 -3.81
CA ASN A 296 -2.31 -26.93 -4.46
C ASN A 296 -1.91 -25.46 -4.29
N ILE A 297 -1.15 -25.07 -3.27
CA ILE A 297 -0.53 -23.73 -3.24
C ILE A 297 0.49 -23.63 -4.36
N ASP A 298 1.33 -24.65 -4.53
CA ASP A 298 2.35 -24.70 -5.59
C ASP A 298 1.74 -24.86 -7.00
N GLU A 299 0.65 -25.62 -7.13
CA GLU A 299 -0.08 -25.84 -8.38
C GLU A 299 -1.13 -24.76 -8.66
N SER A 300 -1.62 -24.00 -7.67
CA SER A 300 -2.55 -22.88 -7.92
C SER A 300 -1.93 -21.83 -8.86
N VAL A 301 -0.60 -21.79 -8.90
CA VAL A 301 0.22 -21.08 -9.89
C VAL A 301 -0.18 -21.43 -11.34
N SER A 302 -0.58 -22.67 -11.65
CA SER A 302 -0.93 -23.10 -13.00
C SER A 302 -2.28 -22.56 -13.48
N ASN A 303 -3.24 -22.30 -12.58
CA ASN A 303 -4.55 -21.72 -12.92
C ASN A 303 -4.55 -20.18 -12.90
N ILE A 304 -3.49 -19.57 -12.38
CA ILE A 304 -3.26 -18.12 -12.36
C ILE A 304 -2.63 -17.67 -13.69
N GLY A 305 -2.24 -18.60 -14.57
CA GLY A 305 -1.62 -18.32 -15.87
C GLY A 305 -0.12 -18.04 -15.74
N TYR A 306 0.27 -17.09 -14.89
CA TYR A 306 1.68 -16.88 -14.49
C TYR A 306 1.84 -17.16 -13.00
N GLY A 307 3.00 -17.69 -12.60
CA GLY A 307 3.39 -17.65 -11.19
C GLY A 307 3.63 -16.23 -10.73
N ILE A 308 3.34 -15.91 -9.45
CA ILE A 308 3.56 -14.57 -8.88
C ILE A 308 4.99 -14.08 -9.15
N LYS A 309 5.99 -14.95 -8.93
CA LYS A 309 7.40 -14.66 -9.20
C LYS A 309 7.68 -14.40 -10.68
N GLU A 310 7.12 -15.24 -11.56
CA GLU A 310 7.25 -15.10 -13.01
C GLU A 310 6.61 -13.80 -13.52
N TRP A 311 5.43 -13.43 -13.01
CA TRP A 311 4.80 -12.15 -13.30
C TRP A 311 5.72 -10.99 -12.92
N ILE A 312 6.22 -10.98 -11.68
CA ILE A 312 7.10 -9.92 -11.17
C ILE A 312 8.34 -9.79 -12.04
N GLU A 313 9.03 -10.89 -12.32
CA GLU A 313 10.24 -10.91 -13.14
C GLU A 313 9.96 -10.39 -14.56
N LYS A 314 9.00 -11.01 -15.26
CA LYS A 314 8.71 -10.67 -16.67
C LYS A 314 8.14 -9.26 -16.82
N ARG A 315 7.31 -8.81 -15.87
CA ARG A 315 6.76 -7.45 -15.87
C ARG A 315 7.82 -6.41 -15.56
N SER A 316 8.71 -6.68 -14.60
CA SER A 316 9.85 -5.82 -14.27
C SER A 316 10.78 -5.64 -15.47
N LEU A 317 11.11 -6.74 -16.17
CA LEU A 317 11.90 -6.72 -17.39
C LEU A 317 11.20 -5.93 -18.52
N PHE A 318 9.93 -6.23 -18.77
CA PHE A 318 9.15 -5.52 -19.79
C PHE A 318 9.12 -4.00 -19.56
N VAL A 319 8.90 -3.56 -18.32
CA VAL A 319 8.90 -2.13 -17.99
C VAL A 319 10.28 -1.50 -18.22
N LYS A 320 11.37 -2.17 -17.85
CA LYS A 320 12.74 -1.69 -18.11
C LYS A 320 13.00 -1.55 -19.62
N GLU A 321 12.48 -2.46 -20.44
CA GLU A 321 12.54 -2.39 -21.90
C GLU A 321 11.71 -1.23 -22.47
N GLN A 322 10.57 -0.90 -21.85
CA GLN A 322 9.74 0.23 -22.27
C GLN A 322 10.35 1.60 -21.95
N PHE A 323 11.14 1.69 -20.88
CA PHE A 323 11.69 2.97 -20.40
C PHE A 323 13.22 2.93 -20.19
N PRO A 324 14.02 2.56 -21.22
CA PRO A 324 15.45 2.23 -21.05
C PRO A 324 16.34 3.42 -20.66
N ASN A 325 15.88 4.65 -20.89
CA ASN A 325 16.67 5.87 -20.71
C ASN A 325 16.11 6.80 -19.62
N MET A 326 15.20 6.31 -18.78
CA MET A 326 14.63 7.15 -17.74
C MET A 326 15.62 7.31 -16.60
N THR A 327 16.30 8.44 -16.58
CA THR A 327 17.19 8.78 -15.47
C THR A 327 16.33 9.01 -14.23
N LEU A 328 16.70 8.42 -13.09
CA LEU A 328 16.14 8.69 -11.75
C LEU A 328 16.40 10.14 -11.30
N VAL A 329 16.13 11.13 -12.16
CA VAL A 329 16.16 12.52 -11.73
C VAL A 329 14.87 12.74 -10.97
N SER A 330 14.99 12.72 -9.63
CA SER A 330 14.11 13.47 -8.75
C SER A 330 12.64 12.99 -8.67
N ALA A 331 12.30 11.70 -8.83
CA ALA A 331 10.93 11.26 -8.49
C ALA A 331 10.56 11.60 -7.02
N GLY A 332 11.54 11.61 -6.11
CA GLY A 332 11.38 12.06 -4.72
C GLY A 332 11.36 13.58 -4.49
N SER A 333 11.63 14.40 -5.51
CA SER A 333 11.62 15.88 -5.43
C SER A 333 10.74 16.54 -6.51
N LEU A 334 10.12 15.78 -7.42
CA LEU A 334 9.31 16.33 -8.51
C LEU A 334 7.88 16.67 -8.07
N VAL A 335 7.43 16.14 -6.93
CA VAL A 335 6.29 16.69 -6.21
C VAL A 335 6.81 17.29 -4.90
N THR A 336 7.69 18.29 -4.98
CA THR A 336 7.77 19.22 -3.86
C THR A 336 6.41 19.89 -3.77
N ARG A 337 5.58 19.39 -2.84
CA ARG A 337 4.34 20.05 -2.46
C ARG A 337 4.68 21.52 -2.23
N PRO A 338 3.93 22.48 -2.82
CA PRO A 338 3.99 23.86 -2.38
C PRO A 338 3.94 23.86 -0.85
N GLU A 339 4.77 24.66 -0.17
CA GLU A 339 4.94 24.67 1.29
C GLU A 339 3.61 24.58 2.04
N ASP A 340 3.13 23.37 2.31
CA ASP A 340 1.85 23.13 2.96
C ASP A 340 2.12 22.86 4.44
N PRO A 341 1.75 23.79 5.34
CA PRO A 341 1.96 23.64 6.77
C PRO A 341 1.15 22.49 7.39
N ALA A 342 0.20 21.89 6.68
CA ALA A 342 -0.63 20.76 7.15
C ALA A 342 -0.04 19.37 6.82
N ASN A 343 1.24 19.30 6.44
CA ASN A 343 1.91 18.11 5.91
C ASN A 343 1.78 16.88 6.84
N LEU A 344 0.80 16.00 6.57
CA LEU A 344 0.57 14.74 7.28
C LEU A 344 1.53 13.63 6.84
N TYR A 345 2.18 13.80 5.68
CA TYR A 345 3.16 12.86 5.11
C TYR A 345 4.43 13.63 4.76
N SER A 346 5.14 14.12 5.79
CA SER A 346 6.44 14.74 5.54
C SER A 346 7.41 13.64 5.11
N ASP A 347 7.91 13.71 3.87
CA ASP A 347 9.05 12.91 3.40
C ASP A 347 10.37 13.40 4.03
N SER A 348 10.32 14.02 5.23
CA SER A 348 11.54 14.36 5.91
C SER A 348 12.20 13.06 6.34
N LEU A 349 13.50 12.94 6.05
CA LEU A 349 14.36 11.86 6.53
C LEU A 349 14.15 11.58 8.03
N PHE A 350 13.71 12.59 8.80
CA PHE A 350 13.42 12.50 10.23
C PHE A 350 12.17 11.69 10.59
N ASP A 351 11.19 11.53 9.68
CA ASP A 351 10.00 10.72 9.96
C ASP A 351 10.31 9.21 9.91
N TYR A 352 11.30 8.79 9.11
CA TYR A 352 11.87 7.44 9.21
C TYR A 352 12.51 7.17 10.58
N PHE A 353 13.07 8.21 11.22
CA PHE A 353 13.63 8.11 12.57
C PHE A 353 12.59 8.30 13.68
N ALA A 354 11.40 8.85 13.37
CA ALA A 354 10.32 9.01 14.35
C ALA A 354 9.79 7.67 14.87
N ALA A 355 9.85 6.61 14.04
CA ALA A 355 9.55 5.24 14.45
C ALA A 355 10.55 4.69 15.49
N ILE A 356 11.78 5.24 15.53
CA ILE A 356 12.85 4.83 16.45
C ILE A 356 12.84 5.68 17.73
N PHE A 357 12.38 6.93 17.66
CA PHE A 357 12.37 7.87 18.79
C PHE A 357 10.96 8.44 19.06
N PRO A 358 10.16 7.77 19.90
CA PRO A 358 8.70 7.98 19.96
C PRO A 358 8.24 9.24 20.72
N SER A 359 9.05 10.29 20.88
CA SER A 359 8.52 11.57 21.40
C SER A 359 9.36 12.80 21.03
N GLY A 360 8.71 13.96 20.97
CA GLY A 360 9.32 15.25 20.58
C GLY A 360 10.52 15.69 21.43
N ARG A 361 10.69 15.17 22.65
CA ARG A 361 11.87 15.44 23.49
C ARG A 361 13.16 14.80 22.97
N TYR A 362 13.05 13.73 22.17
CA TYR A 362 14.21 13.04 21.60
C TYR A 362 14.60 13.56 20.21
N LYS A 363 13.75 14.37 19.55
CA LYS A 363 14.09 14.99 18.25
C LYS A 363 15.31 15.90 18.37
N LEU A 364 15.37 16.74 19.41
CA LEU A 364 16.51 17.61 19.68
C LEU A 364 17.78 16.81 20.03
N LEU A 365 17.63 15.76 20.84
CA LEU A 365 18.75 14.88 21.21
C LEU A 365 19.31 14.13 19.99
N ALA A 366 18.45 13.59 19.13
CA ALA A 366 18.85 12.93 17.89
C ALA A 366 19.55 13.90 16.94
N PHE A 367 19.05 15.13 16.81
CA PHE A 367 19.70 16.18 16.04
C PHE A 367 21.10 16.50 16.58
N ILE A 368 21.24 16.67 17.90
CA ILE A 368 22.53 16.90 18.55
C ILE A 368 23.50 15.73 18.30
N ILE A 369 23.04 14.48 18.40
CA ILE A 369 23.86 13.29 18.16
C ILE A 369 24.32 13.21 16.70
N ILE A 370 23.43 13.44 15.74
CA ILE A 370 23.77 13.43 14.30
C ILE A 370 24.76 14.56 13.98
N ALA A 371 24.53 15.77 14.51
CA ALA A 371 25.46 16.89 14.36
C ALA A 371 26.83 16.58 14.96
N LEU A 372 26.89 15.94 16.13
CA LEU A 372 28.14 15.50 16.76
C LEU A 372 28.88 14.47 15.89
N ILE A 373 28.19 13.46 15.36
CA ILE A 373 28.78 12.46 14.46
C ILE A 373 29.35 13.14 13.21
N PHE A 374 28.62 14.10 12.64
CA PHE A 374 29.06 14.86 11.47
C PHE A 374 30.30 15.71 11.76
N ILE A 375 30.32 16.43 12.89
CA ILE A 375 31.46 17.24 13.34
C ILE A 375 32.68 16.35 13.58
N ILE A 376 32.53 15.21 14.27
CA ILE A 376 33.62 14.26 14.51
C ILE A 376 34.18 13.73 13.17
N THR A 377 33.30 13.45 12.21
CA THR A 377 33.70 12.98 10.87
C THR A 377 34.48 14.05 10.12
N ILE A 378 34.05 15.31 10.16
CA ILE A 378 34.77 16.44 9.54
C ILE A 378 36.14 16.64 10.20
N ILE A 379 36.21 16.64 11.54
CA ILE A 379 37.47 16.77 12.28
C ILE A 379 38.43 15.64 11.88
N PHE A 380 37.93 14.40 11.77
CA PHE A 380 38.74 13.27 11.35
C PHE A 380 39.28 13.45 9.92
N ILE A 381 38.45 13.88 8.97
CA ILE A 381 38.86 14.14 7.59
C ILE A 381 39.91 15.26 7.52
N ILE A 382 39.70 16.37 8.24
CA ILE A 382 40.65 17.48 8.30
C ILE A 382 41.97 17.01 8.92
N HIS A 383 41.91 16.24 10.02
CA HIS A 383 43.09 15.73 10.69
C HIS A 383 43.91 14.79 9.81
N VAL A 384 43.26 13.90 9.06
CA VAL A 384 43.91 13.01 8.08
C VAL A 384 44.53 13.82 6.94
N LYS A 385 43.85 14.85 6.43
CA LYS A 385 44.36 15.68 5.32
C LYS A 385 45.49 16.64 5.73
N CYS A 386 45.52 17.12 6.97
CA CYS A 386 46.53 18.08 7.44
C CYS A 386 47.81 17.42 7.94
N LYS A 387 47.85 16.10 8.12
CA LYS A 387 49.06 15.38 8.51
C LYS A 387 49.95 15.19 7.29
N LYS A 388 51.17 15.72 7.32
CA LYS A 388 52.14 15.62 6.21
C LYS A 388 52.41 14.14 5.88
N PRO A 389 52.54 13.76 4.59
CA PRO A 389 52.77 12.37 4.16
C PRO A 389 54.02 11.72 4.77
N THR A 390 54.98 12.50 5.23
CA THR A 390 56.28 12.04 5.77
C THR A 390 56.19 11.29 7.10
N GLU A 391 55.01 11.20 7.73
CA GLU A 391 54.79 10.41 8.97
C GLU A 391 53.92 9.15 8.76
N MET A 392 53.51 8.83 7.52
CA MET A 392 52.67 7.66 7.23
C MET A 392 53.34 6.62 6.32
N GLU A 393 54.63 6.75 6.03
CA GLU A 393 55.47 5.69 5.45
C GLU A 393 56.00 4.79 6.57
N GLY A 394 55.14 3.89 7.03
CA GLY A 394 55.45 2.87 8.02
C GLY A 394 54.33 1.84 8.02
N ASP A 395 54.70 0.57 8.15
CA ASP A 395 53.88 -0.64 8.05
C ASP A 395 52.41 -0.52 8.51
N GLU A 396 51.54 -1.41 8.00
CA GLU A 396 50.11 -1.51 8.34
C GLU A 396 49.81 -1.50 9.87
N HIS A 397 50.83 -1.80 10.68
CA HIS A 397 50.86 -1.74 12.13
C HIS A 397 50.73 -0.31 12.71
N ASP A 398 51.17 0.74 12.01
CA ASP A 398 51.15 2.13 12.50
C ASP A 398 49.79 2.81 12.33
N ILE A 399 49.02 2.47 11.29
CA ILE A 399 47.64 2.98 11.11
C ILE A 399 46.71 2.44 12.22
N ARG A 400 46.89 1.19 12.66
CA ARG A 400 46.11 0.63 13.78
C ARG A 400 46.45 1.35 15.09
N LYS A 401 47.75 1.53 15.37
CA LYS A 401 48.25 2.22 16.56
C LYS A 401 47.78 3.68 16.62
N TYR A 402 47.70 4.34 15.47
CA TYR A 402 47.18 5.69 15.34
C TYR A 402 45.67 5.78 15.59
N ASN A 403 44.86 4.88 15.01
CA ASN A 403 43.43 4.81 15.28
C ASN A 403 43.17 4.62 16.77
N ASP A 404 43.85 3.66 17.41
CA ASP A 404 43.68 3.40 18.84
C ASP A 404 44.10 4.60 19.70
N SER A 405 45.17 5.32 19.32
CA SER A 405 45.62 6.55 20.00
C SER A 405 44.63 7.72 19.84
N PHE A 406 44.09 7.94 18.64
CA PHE A 406 43.06 8.96 18.39
C PHE A 406 41.80 8.67 19.22
N PHE A 407 41.28 7.44 19.15
CA PHE A 407 40.10 7.07 19.91
C PHE A 407 40.34 7.04 21.41
N HIS A 408 41.54 6.70 21.87
CA HIS A 408 41.92 6.84 23.27
C HIS A 408 41.89 8.31 23.71
N LYS A 409 42.43 9.24 22.91
CA LYS A 409 42.40 10.69 23.19
C LYS A 409 40.99 11.27 23.19
N VAL A 410 40.13 10.81 22.27
CA VAL A 410 38.71 11.18 22.27
C VAL A 410 38.04 10.61 23.53
N LYS A 411 38.26 9.33 23.86
CA LYS A 411 37.67 8.69 25.03
C LYS A 411 38.06 9.38 26.34
N THR A 412 39.32 9.79 26.49
CA THR A 412 39.80 10.47 27.70
C THR A 412 39.31 11.91 27.80
N ARG A 413 39.20 12.66 26.69
CA ARG A 413 38.70 14.04 26.71
C ARG A 413 37.21 14.17 26.98
N PHE A 414 36.41 13.18 26.60
CA PHE A 414 34.96 13.19 26.82
C PHE A 414 34.52 12.46 28.11
N ASN A 415 35.47 12.09 28.98
CA ASN A 415 35.26 11.52 30.31
C ASN A 415 34.20 10.41 30.41
N PHE A 416 34.25 9.41 29.52
CA PHE A 416 33.32 8.27 29.52
C PHE A 416 33.49 7.28 30.69
N ASN A 417 34.38 7.56 31.65
CA ASN A 417 34.82 6.58 32.65
C ASN A 417 34.33 6.85 34.09
N ASN A 418 33.57 7.91 34.34
CA ASN A 418 33.03 8.18 35.68
C ASN A 418 31.51 8.20 35.63
N ASN A 419 30.89 7.02 35.81
CA ASN A 419 29.66 6.81 36.57
C ASN A 419 29.32 5.31 36.54
N ASN A 420 29.30 4.68 37.72
CA ASN A 420 29.01 3.26 37.90
C ASN A 420 27.54 2.85 37.62
N ASP A 421 26.70 3.78 37.15
CA ASP A 421 25.26 3.54 36.89
C ASP A 421 24.81 3.75 35.44
N ALA A 422 25.72 3.78 34.45
CA ALA A 422 25.35 4.07 33.06
C ALA A 422 25.53 2.87 32.10
N GLY A 423 24.72 1.82 32.28
CA GLY A 423 24.66 0.68 31.34
C GLY A 423 24.29 1.08 29.90
N SER A 424 23.58 2.21 29.70
CA SER A 424 23.18 2.69 28.38
C SER A 424 24.30 3.41 27.61
N LEU A 425 25.18 4.17 28.29
CA LEU A 425 26.24 4.93 27.64
C LEU A 425 27.39 4.04 27.15
N ASN A 426 27.70 2.96 27.88
CA ASN A 426 28.67 1.96 27.43
C ASN A 426 28.20 1.23 26.16
N THR A 427 26.90 0.93 26.06
CA THR A 427 26.30 0.34 24.86
C THR A 427 26.40 1.31 23.67
N ILE A 428 26.15 2.60 23.88
CA ILE A 428 26.30 3.64 22.84
C ILE A 428 27.75 3.73 22.36
N GLY A 429 28.72 3.76 23.28
CA GLY A 429 30.14 3.78 22.94
C GLY A 429 30.58 2.56 22.11
N SER A 430 30.07 1.37 22.46
CA SER A 430 30.34 0.14 21.70
C SER A 430 29.73 0.15 20.30
N SER A 431 28.50 0.67 20.16
CA SER A 431 27.78 0.81 18.89
C SER A 431 28.44 1.84 17.97
N VAL A 432 28.87 2.98 18.50
CA VAL A 432 29.63 4.00 17.75
C VAL A 432 30.97 3.43 17.27
N LYS A 433 31.70 2.70 18.14
CA LYS A 433 32.96 2.03 17.77
C LYS A 433 32.74 0.99 16.65
N SER A 434 31.68 0.19 16.73
CA SER A 434 31.31 -0.79 15.70
C SER A 434 30.94 -0.11 14.37
N GLY A 435 30.13 0.95 14.42
CA GLY A 435 29.75 1.75 13.25
C GLY A 435 30.95 2.38 12.54
N PHE A 436 31.86 3.01 13.30
CA PHE A 436 33.11 3.56 12.76
C PHE A 436 34.00 2.48 12.15
N LYS A 437 34.12 1.30 12.76
CA LYS A 437 34.91 0.18 12.20
C LYS A 437 34.36 -0.27 10.85
N LYS A 438 33.02 -0.34 10.68
CA LYS A 438 32.36 -0.67 9.40
C LYS A 438 32.57 0.39 8.34
N VAL A 439 32.44 1.68 8.68
CA VAL A 439 32.65 2.80 7.75
C VAL A 439 34.11 2.86 7.30
N ASN A 440 35.05 2.71 8.23
CA ASN A 440 36.48 2.70 7.93
C ASN A 440 36.86 1.53 7.00
N MET A 441 36.30 0.33 7.25
CA MET A 441 36.52 -0.83 6.37
C MET A 441 35.98 -0.60 4.94
N LYS A 442 34.83 0.08 4.79
CA LYS A 442 34.31 0.49 3.47
C LYS A 442 35.19 1.54 2.78
N ILE A 443 35.64 2.56 3.51
CA ILE A 443 36.53 3.60 2.96
C ILE A 443 37.86 2.99 2.51
N ARG A 444 38.44 2.09 3.31
CA ARG A 444 39.66 1.34 2.98
C ARG A 444 39.47 0.55 1.68
N ASN A 445 38.36 -0.16 1.54
CA ASN A 445 38.07 -0.92 0.31
C ASN A 445 37.90 -0.04 -0.93
N VAL A 446 37.36 1.18 -0.79
CA VAL A 446 37.20 2.13 -1.91
C VAL A 446 38.55 2.74 -2.32
N ILE A 447 39.38 3.15 -1.34
CA ILE A 447 40.70 3.74 -1.60
C ILE A 447 41.64 2.69 -2.23
N TYR A 448 41.65 1.46 -1.73
CA TYR A 448 42.49 0.38 -2.28
C TYR A 448 42.01 -0.15 -3.64
N ARG A 449 40.71 -0.13 -3.94
CA ARG A 449 40.23 -0.39 -5.32
C ARG A 449 40.71 0.67 -6.30
N LYS A 450 40.83 1.93 -5.87
CA LYS A 450 41.31 3.03 -6.71
C LYS A 450 42.82 2.98 -6.96
N SER A 451 43.61 2.41 -6.03
CA SER A 451 45.06 2.27 -6.20
C SER A 451 45.50 1.03 -7.00
N ARG A 452 44.61 0.04 -7.20
CA ARG A 452 44.87 -1.14 -8.05
C ARG A 452 44.48 -0.96 -9.52
N ASN A 453 43.80 0.13 -9.86
CA ASN A 453 43.45 0.49 -11.24
C ASN A 453 44.37 1.59 -11.80
N VAL A 454 45.55 1.76 -11.20
CA VAL A 454 46.64 2.57 -11.74
C VAL A 454 47.86 1.65 -11.81
N ASP A 455 47.81 0.76 -12.80
CA ASP A 455 48.93 0.21 -13.57
C ASP A 455 48.38 -0.17 -14.95
#